data_AF-R5K5R4-F1
#
_entry.id   AF-R5K5R4-F1
#
_cell.length_a   1.000
_cell.length_b   1.000
_cell.length_c   1.000
_cell.angle_alpha   90.00
_cell.angle_beta   90.00
_cell.angle_gamma   90.00
#
_symmetry.space_group_name_H-M   'P 1'
#
loop_
_entity.id
_entity.type
_entity.pdbx_description
1 polymer ?
#
loop_
_entity_poly.entity_id
_entity_poly.type
_entity_poly.pdbx_seq_one_letter_code
_entity_poly.pdbx_strand_id
1 'polypeptide(L)'
;MKYYGTKNNKDYGFYDEQFENSIEITDEYWTELLDAQCEGKIIIPCENTVKAVYENEYSFINNEWVKLSEDEAKAKQLTIQNAIRLEEIQSELNELDLKRIRAIAEPSLKDEDTTWLEYYNSKITELRNEYTELSK
;
A
#
# COMPACT_ATOMS: atom_id res chain seq x y z
N MET A 1 -27.31 12.43 -1.19
CA MET A 1 -28.15 12.21 -2.40
C MET A 1 -28.82 10.85 -2.21
N LYS A 2 -29.87 10.44 -2.93
CA LYS A 2 -30.39 9.07 -2.76
C LYS A 2 -29.72 8.17 -3.78
N TYR A 3 -28.87 7.26 -3.32
CA TYR A 3 -28.16 6.33 -4.17
C TYR A 3 -28.79 4.94 -4.07
N TYR A 4 -29.02 4.31 -5.22
CA TYR A 4 -29.60 2.97 -5.31
C TYR A 4 -28.60 2.00 -5.95
N GLY A 5 -28.40 0.82 -5.34
CA GLY A 5 -27.52 -0.25 -5.85
C GLY A 5 -28.25 -1.58 -6.11
N THR A 6 -27.65 -2.51 -6.85
CA THR A 6 -28.26 -3.83 -7.13
C THR A 6 -27.89 -4.89 -6.11
N LYS A 7 -28.87 -5.73 -5.73
CA LYS A 7 -28.67 -6.85 -4.79
C LYS A 7 -27.87 -8.02 -5.38
N ASN A 8 -27.78 -8.08 -6.72
CA ASN A 8 -27.38 -9.30 -7.43
C ASN A 8 -25.90 -9.31 -7.86
N ASN A 9 -25.15 -8.22 -7.60
CA ASN A 9 -23.75 -8.06 -7.99
C ASN A 9 -23.46 -8.29 -9.50
N LYS A 10 -24.50 -8.16 -10.34
CA LYS A 10 -24.41 -8.35 -11.80
C LYS A 10 -24.40 -7.03 -12.55
N ASP A 11 -25.10 -6.02 -12.02
CA ASP A 11 -25.18 -4.70 -12.60
C ASP A 11 -24.41 -3.74 -11.70
N TYR A 12 -23.28 -3.24 -12.21
CA TYR A 12 -22.41 -2.30 -11.52
C TYR A 12 -22.87 -0.88 -11.83
N GLY A 13 -23.37 -0.15 -10.82
CA GLY A 13 -23.79 1.24 -10.99
C GLY A 13 -24.51 1.80 -9.76
N PHE A 14 -24.42 3.12 -9.59
CA PHE A 14 -25.23 3.89 -8.64
C PHE A 14 -26.27 4.68 -9.43
N TYR A 15 -27.52 4.65 -8.99
CA TYR A 15 -28.63 5.30 -9.67
C TYR A 15 -29.29 6.32 -8.75
N ASP A 16 -29.73 7.44 -9.32
CA ASP A 16 -30.46 8.50 -8.60
C ASP A 16 -31.95 8.13 -8.37
N GLU A 17 -32.46 7.16 -9.13
CA GLU A 17 -33.85 6.70 -9.09
C GLU A 17 -33.97 5.29 -8.54
N GLN A 18 -35.03 5.02 -7.78
CA GLN A 18 -35.35 3.69 -7.27
C GLN A 18 -35.87 2.80 -8.41
N PHE A 19 -35.40 1.55 -8.47
CA PHE A 19 -35.84 0.56 -9.45
C PHE A 19 -36.08 -0.80 -8.79
N GLU A 20 -36.66 -1.73 -9.54
CA GLU A 20 -37.01 -3.05 -9.02
C GLU A 20 -35.76 -3.82 -8.57
N ASN A 21 -35.74 -4.24 -7.29
CA ASN A 21 -34.60 -4.85 -6.60
C ASN A 21 -33.43 -3.91 -6.23
N SER A 22 -33.65 -2.59 -6.25
CA SER A 22 -32.65 -1.65 -5.77
C SER A 22 -32.73 -1.44 -4.25
N ILE A 23 -31.57 -1.21 -3.63
CA ILE A 23 -31.44 -0.91 -2.20
C ILE A 23 -30.93 0.53 -2.08
N GLU A 24 -31.63 1.37 -1.31
CA GLU A 24 -31.14 2.70 -0.93
C GLU A 24 -29.92 2.54 -0.03
N ILE A 25 -28.81 3.16 -0.40
CA ILE A 25 -27.57 3.17 0.39
C ILE A 25 -27.37 4.54 1.02
N THR A 26 -26.71 4.56 2.18
CA THR A 26 -26.38 5.82 2.86
C THR A 26 -25.21 6.52 2.16
N ASP A 27 -25.06 7.82 2.40
CA ASP A 27 -23.93 8.59 1.88
C ASP A 27 -22.58 8.02 2.42
N GLU A 28 -22.56 7.52 3.67
CA GLU A 28 -21.38 6.84 4.24
C GLU A 28 -21.02 5.56 3.48
N TYR A 29 -21.99 4.65 3.30
CA TYR A 29 -21.73 3.39 2.60
C TYR A 29 -21.40 3.62 1.12
N TRP A 30 -21.95 4.65 0.49
CA TRP A 30 -21.57 5.07 -0.85
C TRP A 30 -20.10 5.51 -0.91
N THR A 31 -19.65 6.31 0.06
CA THR A 31 -18.25 6.76 0.16
C THR A 31 -17.32 5.56 0.33
N GLU A 32 -17.65 4.61 1.21
CA GLU A 32 -16.88 3.39 1.40
C GLU A 32 -16.74 2.57 0.11
N LEU A 33 -17.81 2.46 -0.68
CA LEU A 33 -17.78 1.74 -1.95
C LEU A 33 -16.93 2.46 -3.01
N LEU A 34 -16.95 3.79 -3.05
CA LEU A 34 -16.10 4.58 -3.94
C LEU A 34 -14.63 4.45 -3.57
N ASP A 35 -14.31 4.53 -2.28
CA ASP A 35 -12.97 4.35 -1.76
C ASP A 35 -12.46 2.94 -2.10
N ALA A 36 -13.29 1.91 -1.87
CA ALA A 36 -12.95 0.53 -2.22
C ALA A 36 -12.75 0.32 -3.74
N GLN A 37 -13.52 1.02 -4.60
CA GLN A 37 -13.33 0.93 -6.05
C GLN A 37 -12.04 1.59 -6.53
N CYS A 38 -11.60 2.64 -5.83
CA CYS A 38 -10.39 3.39 -6.11
C CYS A 38 -9.15 2.88 -5.34
N GLU A 39 -9.33 1.93 -4.43
CA GLU A 39 -8.26 1.42 -3.57
C GLU A 39 -7.08 0.88 -4.40
N GLY A 40 -5.88 1.41 -4.12
CA GLY A 40 -4.65 1.04 -4.82
C GLY A 40 -4.55 1.51 -6.28
N LYS A 41 -5.48 2.35 -6.76
CA LYS A 41 -5.49 2.86 -8.14
C LYS A 41 -5.13 4.34 -8.20
N ILE A 42 -4.45 4.70 -9.28
CA ILE A 42 -4.18 6.07 -9.68
C ILE A 42 -5.12 6.48 -10.81
N ILE A 43 -5.46 7.77 -10.85
CA ILE A 43 -6.30 8.34 -11.90
C ILE A 43 -5.39 8.90 -13.01
N ILE A 44 -5.52 8.37 -14.22
CA ILE A 44 -4.71 8.79 -15.37
C ILE A 44 -5.57 9.30 -16.53
N PRO A 45 -5.17 10.39 -17.21
CA PRO A 45 -5.73 10.76 -18.50
C PRO A 45 -5.12 9.91 -19.62
N CYS A 46 -5.93 9.06 -20.26
CA CYS A 46 -5.51 8.17 -21.35
C CYS A 46 -6.56 8.19 -22.47
N GLU A 47 -6.12 8.39 -23.71
CA GLU A 47 -6.98 8.38 -24.90
C GLU A 47 -8.17 9.36 -24.79
N ASN A 48 -7.94 10.57 -24.26
CA ASN A 48 -8.98 11.58 -24.06
C ASN A 48 -10.08 11.18 -23.06
N THR A 49 -9.84 10.14 -22.25
CA THR A 49 -10.71 9.68 -21.16
C THR A 49 -9.92 9.60 -19.86
N VAL A 50 -10.63 9.63 -18.72
CA VAL A 50 -10.01 9.46 -17.40
C VAL A 50 -10.27 8.03 -16.95
N LYS A 51 -9.21 7.30 -16.56
CA LYS A 51 -9.28 5.90 -16.13
C LYS A 51 -8.61 5.74 -14.76
N ALA A 52 -9.18 4.91 -13.90
CA ALA A 52 -8.56 4.46 -12.65
C ALA A 52 -7.83 3.14 -12.91
N VAL A 53 -6.51 3.12 -12.69
CA VAL A 53 -5.62 1.99 -13.04
C VAL A 53 -4.64 1.71 -11.92
N TYR A 54 -4.06 0.51 -11.85
CA TYR A 54 -3.00 0.26 -10.87
C TYR A 54 -1.71 0.96 -11.30
N GLU A 55 -0.96 1.48 -10.34
CA GLU A 55 0.27 2.25 -10.60
C GLU A 55 1.31 1.44 -11.40
N ASN A 56 1.35 0.13 -11.21
CA ASN A 56 2.26 -0.76 -11.92
C ASN A 56 1.86 -1.02 -13.38
N GLU A 57 0.60 -0.80 -13.78
CA GLU A 57 0.11 -1.13 -15.13
C GLU A 57 0.46 -0.08 -16.20
N TYR A 58 0.71 1.16 -15.79
CA TYR A 58 0.95 2.27 -16.70
C TYR A 58 2.19 3.06 -16.31
N SER A 59 2.90 3.59 -17.29
CA SER A 59 4.01 4.51 -17.07
C SER A 59 3.84 5.77 -17.92
N PHE A 60 4.23 6.90 -17.34
CA PHE A 60 4.19 8.19 -18.01
C PHE A 60 5.51 8.42 -18.76
N ILE A 61 5.50 8.27 -20.08
CA ILE A 61 6.68 8.35 -20.95
C ILE A 61 6.38 9.34 -22.06
N ASN A 62 7.31 10.26 -22.33
CA ASN A 62 7.18 11.26 -23.41
C ASN A 62 5.86 12.04 -23.38
N ASN A 63 5.39 12.40 -22.18
CA ASN A 63 4.18 13.17 -21.96
C ASN A 63 2.86 12.41 -22.26
N GLU A 64 2.91 11.08 -22.39
CA GLU A 64 1.77 10.20 -22.60
C GLU A 64 1.78 9.02 -21.62
N TRP A 65 0.58 8.54 -21.26
CA TRP A 65 0.43 7.32 -20.44
C TRP A 65 0.44 6.09 -21.34
N VAL A 66 1.46 5.25 -21.17
CA VAL A 66 1.64 4.02 -21.93
C VAL A 66 1.34 2.83 -21.04
N LYS A 67 0.51 1.90 -21.53
CA LYS A 67 0.25 0.64 -20.85
C LYS A 67 1.49 -0.25 -20.93
N LEU A 68 1.96 -0.72 -19.77
CA LEU A 68 3.09 -1.63 -19.67
C LEU A 68 2.68 -3.05 -20.08
N SER A 69 3.65 -3.81 -20.57
CA SER A 69 3.51 -5.25 -20.74
C SER A 69 3.38 -5.96 -19.38
N GLU A 70 2.94 -7.22 -19.37
CA GLU A 70 2.77 -7.98 -18.12
C GLU A 70 4.10 -8.12 -17.34
N ASP A 71 5.21 -8.30 -18.05
CA ASP A 71 6.54 -8.43 -17.43
C ASP A 71 7.03 -7.10 -16.86
N GLU A 72 6.83 -5.99 -17.58
CA GLU A 72 7.15 -4.64 -17.08
C GLU A 72 6.28 -4.24 -15.89
N ALA A 73 4.99 -4.60 -15.90
CA ALA A 73 4.08 -4.35 -14.80
C ALA A 73 4.46 -5.16 -13.54
N LYS A 74 4.94 -6.40 -13.70
CA LYS A 74 5.49 -7.20 -12.60
C LYS A 74 6.78 -6.58 -12.06
N ALA A 75 7.68 -6.13 -12.94
CA ALA A 75 8.92 -5.47 -12.52
C ALA A 75 8.63 -4.18 -11.75
N LYS A 76 7.71 -3.34 -12.24
CA LYS A 76 7.30 -2.10 -11.56
C LYS A 76 6.61 -2.38 -10.22
N GLN A 77 5.76 -3.41 -10.15
CA GLN A 77 5.15 -3.86 -8.90
C GLN A 77 6.21 -4.25 -7.86
N LEU A 78 7.24 -4.99 -8.29
CA LEU A 78 8.36 -5.36 -7.41
C LEU A 78 9.13 -4.13 -6.92
N THR A 79 9.38 -3.16 -7.81
CA THR A 79 10.02 -1.89 -7.42
C THR A 79 9.20 -1.12 -6.39
N ILE A 80 7.88 -1.05 -6.57
CA ILE A 80 6.97 -0.40 -5.60
C ILE A 80 7.01 -1.13 -4.25
N GLN A 81 6.94 -2.47 -4.25
CA GLN A 81 7.02 -3.27 -3.03
C GLN A 81 8.36 -3.09 -2.31
N ASN A 82 9.46 -3.09 -3.04
CA ASN A 82 10.79 -2.85 -2.48
C ASN A 82 10.87 -1.45 -1.86
N ALA A 83 10.33 -0.41 -2.53
CA ALA A 83 10.31 0.95 -1.99
C ALA A 83 9.52 1.03 -0.66
N ILE A 84 8.33 0.43 -0.60
CA ILE A 84 7.53 0.36 0.62
C ILE A 84 8.30 -0.36 1.73
N ARG A 85 8.89 -1.52 1.42
CA ARG A 85 9.64 -2.30 2.40
C ARG A 85 10.87 -1.54 2.90
N LEU A 86 11.54 -0.78 2.05
CA LEU A 86 12.67 0.07 2.44
C LEU A 86 12.23 1.16 3.43
N GLU A 87 11.07 1.79 3.22
CA GLU A 87 10.51 2.77 4.16
C GLU A 87 10.14 2.14 5.51
N GLU A 88 9.50 0.96 5.49
CA GLU A 88 9.20 0.19 6.70
C GLU A 88 10.46 -0.15 7.49
N ILE A 89 11.49 -0.66 6.80
CA ILE A 89 12.78 -0.99 7.43
C ILE A 89 13.40 0.26 8.06
N GLN A 90 13.34 1.42 7.41
CA GLN A 90 13.84 2.68 7.99
C GLN A 90 13.08 3.05 9.27
N SER A 91 11.76 2.89 9.28
CA SER A 91 10.94 3.13 10.48
C SER A 91 11.30 2.16 11.61
N GLU A 92 11.40 0.86 11.30
CA GLU A 92 11.80 -0.18 12.26
C GLU A 92 13.20 0.08 12.84
N LEU A 93 14.16 0.49 12.00
CA LEU A 93 15.51 0.85 12.42
C LEU A 93 15.52 2.05 13.37
N ASN A 94 14.74 3.10 13.08
CA ASN A 94 14.63 4.26 13.96
C ASN A 94 14.10 3.86 15.35
N GLU A 95 13.07 3.01 15.40
CA GLU A 95 12.55 2.51 16.67
C GLU A 95 13.58 1.66 17.44
N LEU A 96 14.28 0.76 16.74
CA LEU A 96 15.29 -0.10 17.35
C LEU A 96 16.49 0.70 17.83
N ASP A 97 16.89 1.75 17.13
CA ASP A 97 17.96 2.65 17.55
C ASP A 97 17.60 3.38 18.85
N LEU A 98 16.35 3.84 19.02
CA LEU A 98 15.85 4.41 20.28
C LEU A 98 15.88 3.38 21.41
N LYS A 99 15.37 2.17 21.15
CA LYS A 99 15.37 1.05 22.11
C LYS A 99 16.80 0.65 22.49
N ARG A 100 17.75 0.68 21.55
CA ARG A 100 19.17 0.41 21.77
C ARG A 100 19.81 1.47 22.68
N ILE A 101 19.57 2.75 22.42
CA ILE A 101 20.10 3.84 23.28
C ILE A 101 19.63 3.65 24.72
N ARG A 102 18.35 3.30 24.90
CA ARG A 102 17.83 2.99 26.23
C ARG A 102 18.49 1.76 26.84
N ALA A 103 18.68 0.68 26.09
CA ALA A 103 19.36 -0.53 26.59
C ALA A 103 20.84 -0.29 26.94
N ILE A 104 21.50 0.70 26.32
CA ILE A 104 22.85 1.15 26.70
C ILE A 104 22.80 1.91 28.04
N ALA A 105 21.81 2.77 28.23
CA ALA A 105 21.67 3.57 29.45
C ALA A 105 21.11 2.77 30.64
N GLU A 106 20.23 1.82 30.38
CA GLU A 106 19.54 0.95 31.34
C GLU A 106 19.78 -0.53 30.97
N PRO A 107 20.99 -1.07 31.20
CA PRO A 107 21.30 -2.44 30.86
C PRO A 107 20.40 -3.42 31.60
N SER A 108 19.76 -4.29 30.84
CA SER A 108 18.86 -5.31 31.36
C SER A 108 18.90 -6.57 30.51
N LEU A 109 18.62 -7.68 31.17
CA LEU A 109 18.46 -8.97 30.52
C LEU A 109 17.10 -9.04 29.82
N LYS A 110 17.11 -9.57 28.60
CA LYS A 110 15.90 -9.95 27.88
C LYS A 110 15.44 -11.35 28.32
N ASP A 111 16.39 -12.25 28.49
CA ASP A 111 16.24 -13.62 28.96
C ASP A 111 17.49 -14.04 29.75
N GLU A 112 17.59 -15.30 30.18
CA GLU A 112 18.67 -15.79 31.05
C GLU A 112 20.08 -15.58 30.46
N ASP A 113 20.20 -15.62 29.12
CA ASP A 113 21.48 -15.61 28.41
C ASP A 113 21.72 -14.38 27.54
N THR A 114 20.70 -13.56 27.26
CA THR A 114 20.78 -12.46 26.28
C THR A 114 20.36 -11.12 26.88
N THR A 115 21.14 -10.07 26.61
CA THR A 115 20.76 -8.69 26.93
C THR A 115 19.80 -8.10 25.89
N TRP A 116 18.99 -7.12 26.29
CA TRP A 116 18.21 -6.35 25.32
C TRP A 116 19.08 -5.65 24.28
N LEU A 117 20.28 -5.21 24.67
CA LEU A 117 21.24 -4.57 23.77
C LEU A 117 21.70 -5.51 22.65
N GLU A 118 22.09 -6.74 22.98
CA GLU A 118 22.49 -7.76 21.99
C GLU A 118 21.34 -8.11 21.05
N TYR A 119 20.13 -8.29 21.60
CA TYR A 119 18.94 -8.56 20.80
C TYR A 119 18.66 -7.45 19.77
N TYR A 120 18.65 -6.18 20.19
CA TYR A 120 18.43 -5.07 19.27
C TYR A 120 19.56 -4.94 18.24
N ASN A 121 20.81 -5.16 18.62
CA ASN A 121 21.94 -5.15 17.68
C ASN A 121 21.82 -6.23 16.60
N SER A 122 21.39 -7.44 16.97
CA SER A 122 21.12 -8.52 16.00
C SER A 122 20.05 -8.08 15.00
N LYS A 123 18.92 -7.56 15.50
CA LYS A 123 17.81 -7.12 14.65
C LYS A 123 18.15 -5.94 13.75
N ILE A 124 18.89 -4.97 14.24
CA ILE A 124 19.42 -3.86 13.42
C ILE A 124 20.33 -4.40 12.31
N THR A 125 21.16 -5.40 12.60
CA THR A 125 22.07 -6.00 11.61
C THR A 125 21.29 -6.76 10.53
N GLU A 126 20.31 -7.57 10.93
CA GLU A 126 19.39 -8.27 10.00
C GLU A 126 18.68 -7.28 9.07
N LEU A 127 18.07 -6.22 9.61
CA LEU A 127 17.35 -5.21 8.85
C LEU A 127 18.26 -4.40 7.92
N ARG A 128 19.48 -4.07 8.34
CA ARG A 128 20.46 -3.39 7.47
C ARG A 128 20.92 -4.25 6.30
N ASN A 129 21.07 -5.55 6.52
CA ASN A 129 21.37 -6.48 5.44
C ASN A 129 20.21 -6.56 4.46
N GLU A 130 18.97 -6.71 4.95
CA GLU A 130 17.76 -6.70 4.12
C GLU A 130 17.65 -5.40 3.30
N TYR A 131 17.85 -4.25 3.94
CA TYR A 131 17.86 -2.94 3.28
C TYR A 131 18.90 -2.89 2.14
N THR A 132 20.11 -3.41 2.41
CA THR A 132 21.20 -3.43 1.42
C THR A 132 20.90 -4.34 0.24
N GLU A 133 20.21 -5.47 0.45
CA GLU A 133 19.80 -6.36 -0.64
C GLU A 133 18.66 -5.74 -1.47
N LEU A 134 17.71 -5.06 -0.85
CA LEU A 134 16.58 -4.42 -1.53
C LEU A 134 16.95 -3.10 -2.23
N SER A 135 18.03 -2.44 -1.82
CA SER A 135 18.50 -1.18 -2.42
C SER A 135 19.48 -1.37 -3.60
N LYS A 136 19.80 -2.61 -3.98
CA LYS A 136 20.67 -2.92 -5.13
C LYS A 136 19.90 -2.83 -6.44
#